data_AF-A0A450TWU7-F1
#
_entry.id   AF-A0A450TWU7-F1
#
_cell.length_a   1.000
_cell.length_b   1.000
_cell.length_c   1.000
_cell.angle_alpha   90.00
_cell.angle_beta   90.00
_cell.angle_gamma   90.00
#
_symmetry.space_group_name_H-M   'P 1'
#
loop_
_entity.id
_entity.type
_entity.pdbx_description
1 polymer ?
#
loop_
_entity_poly.entity_id
_entity_poly.type
_entity_poly.pdbx_seq_one_letter_code
_entity_poly.pdbx_strand_id
1 'polypeptide(L)'
;MSHDQNFKNLILDYPRAALEFFAREEVESISPTARITPVRQEQLQDRLGEHFRELDTPLLVESPGGEKEAVLFILEEETTTLHFSIHR
;
A
#
# COMPACT_ATOMS: atom_id res chain seq x y z
N MET A 1 11.34 -17.72 0.01
CA MET A 1 10.69 -16.40 -0.17
C MET A 1 10.54 -15.78 1.19
N SER A 2 10.85 -14.48 1.34
CA SER A 2 10.67 -13.78 2.62
C SER A 2 9.16 -13.62 2.92
N HIS A 3 8.81 -13.57 4.20
CA HIS A 3 7.45 -13.35 4.69
C HIS A 3 6.84 -12.06 4.11
N ASP A 4 7.64 -11.00 4.15
CA ASP A 4 7.39 -9.69 3.54
C ASP A 4 6.94 -9.77 2.07
N GLN A 5 7.65 -10.51 1.21
CA GLN A 5 7.29 -10.62 -0.20
C GLN A 5 5.93 -11.29 -0.43
N ASN A 6 5.52 -12.22 0.45
CA ASN A 6 4.21 -12.85 0.36
C ASN A 6 3.09 -11.86 0.72
N PHE A 7 3.32 -10.98 1.70
CA PHE A 7 2.36 -9.93 2.06
C PHE A 7 2.20 -8.90 0.94
N LYS A 8 3.30 -8.46 0.32
CA LYS A 8 3.24 -7.56 -0.84
C LYS A 8 2.45 -8.16 -1.99
N ASN A 9 2.71 -9.43 -2.32
CA ASN A 9 1.96 -10.12 -3.37
C ASN A 9 0.47 -10.20 -3.04
N LEU A 10 0.10 -10.50 -1.78
CA LEU A 10 -1.31 -10.55 -1.36
C LEU A 10 -2.01 -9.19 -1.50
N ILE A 11 -1.35 -8.09 -1.15
CA ILE A 11 -1.88 -6.73 -1.31
C ILE A 11 -2.05 -6.39 -2.79
N LEU A 12 -1.08 -6.75 -3.63
CA LEU A 12 -1.13 -6.49 -5.08
C LEU A 12 -2.21 -7.32 -5.79
N ASP A 13 -2.37 -8.59 -5.41
CA ASP A 13 -3.35 -9.50 -6.01
C ASP A 13 -4.78 -9.19 -5.54
N TYR A 14 -4.94 -8.72 -4.30
CA TYR A 14 -6.24 -8.46 -3.66
C TYR A 14 -6.32 -7.07 -3.00
N PRO A 15 -6.13 -5.97 -3.74
CA PRO A 15 -5.95 -4.65 -3.15
C PRO A 15 -7.16 -4.17 -2.35
N ARG A 16 -8.39 -4.43 -2.83
CA ARG A 16 -9.59 -4.06 -2.09
C ARG A 16 -9.74 -4.85 -0.79
N ALA A 17 -9.59 -6.17 -0.84
CA ALA A 17 -9.71 -7.02 0.34
C ALA A 17 -8.60 -6.72 1.37
N ALA A 18 -7.40 -6.37 0.89
CA ALA A 18 -6.31 -5.89 1.74
C ALA A 18 -6.71 -4.60 2.46
N LEU A 19 -7.25 -3.61 1.76
CA LEU A 19 -7.74 -2.39 2.41
C LEU A 19 -8.89 -2.68 3.38
N GLU A 20 -9.82 -3.58 3.06
CA GLU A 20 -10.92 -3.98 3.98
C GLU A 20 -10.40 -4.64 5.25
N PHE A 21 -9.24 -5.30 5.17
CA PHE A 21 -8.58 -5.94 6.30
C PHE A 21 -7.77 -4.95 7.14
N PHE A 22 -7.00 -4.06 6.51
CA PHE A 22 -6.06 -3.16 7.21
C PHE A 22 -6.62 -1.77 7.54
N ALA A 23 -7.60 -1.29 6.77
CA ALA A 23 -8.13 0.08 6.80
C ALA A 23 -9.65 0.09 6.56
N ARG A 24 -10.38 -0.69 7.36
CA ARG A 24 -11.82 -0.94 7.17
C ARG A 24 -12.64 0.36 7.15
N GLU A 25 -12.41 1.24 8.11
CA GLU A 25 -13.17 2.49 8.27
C GLU A 25 -13.00 3.38 7.02
N GLU A 26 -11.81 3.41 6.45
CA GLU A 26 -11.50 4.16 5.25
C GLU A 26 -12.18 3.54 4.01
N VAL A 27 -12.22 2.21 3.91
CA VAL A 27 -12.87 1.52 2.78
C VAL A 27 -14.38 1.72 2.74
N GLU A 28 -15.06 1.86 3.89
CA GLU A 28 -16.50 2.16 3.91
C GLU A 28 -16.84 3.45 3.14
N SER A 29 -15.90 4.38 3.07
CA SER A 29 -16.04 5.65 2.32
C SER A 29 -15.66 5.56 0.84
N ILE A 30 -15.07 4.44 0.41
CA ILE A 30 -14.60 4.17 -0.96
C ILE A 30 -15.73 3.52 -1.76
N SER A 31 -16.10 4.14 -2.88
CA SER A 31 -17.10 3.59 -3.80
C SER A 31 -16.79 2.13 -4.17
N PRO A 32 -17.81 1.25 -4.26
CA PRO A 32 -17.63 -0.11 -4.80
C PRO A 32 -17.03 -0.13 -6.21
N THR A 33 -17.24 0.94 -6.97
CA THR A 33 -16.74 1.12 -8.35
C THR A 33 -15.45 1.95 -8.43
N ALA A 34 -14.87 2.33 -7.29
CA ALA A 34 -13.59 3.03 -7.28
C ALA A 34 -12.49 2.15 -7.90
N ARG A 35 -11.61 2.78 -8.68
CA ARG A 35 -10.45 2.11 -9.25
C ARG A 35 -9.33 2.13 -8.22
N ILE A 36 -8.79 0.96 -7.88
CA ILE A 36 -7.66 0.81 -6.97
C ILE A 36 -6.47 0.33 -7.80
N THR A 37 -5.42 1.15 -7.88
CA THR A 37 -4.26 0.88 -8.74
C THR A 37 -2.99 0.87 -7.90
N PRO A 38 -2.14 -0.17 -8.01
CA PRO A 38 -0.81 -0.13 -7.45
C PRO A 38 0.02 0.99 -8.05
N VAL A 39 0.61 1.84 -7.21
CA VAL A 39 1.56 2.85 -7.64
C VAL A 39 2.96 2.25 -7.50
N ARG A 40 3.67 2.08 -8.61
CA ARG A 40 5.09 1.70 -8.55
C ARG A 40 5.91 2.96 -8.33
N GLN A 41 6.76 2.97 -7.29
CA GLN A 41 7.87 3.91 -7.22
C GLN A 41 9.00 3.33 -8.09
N GLU A 42 9.49 4.11 -9.07
CA GLU A 42 10.70 3.72 -9.80
C GLU A 42 11.89 3.89 -8.85
N GLN A 43 12.52 2.76 -8.50
CA GLN A 43 13.73 2.78 -7.69
C GLN A 43 14.89 3.37 -8.51
N LEU A 44 15.56 4.39 -7.96
CA LEU A 44 16.80 4.90 -8.53
C LEU A 44 17.83 3.77 -8.56
N GLN A 45 18.57 3.67 -9.66
CA GLN A 45 19.54 2.59 -9.92
C GLN A 45 20.53 2.38 -8.77
N ASP A 46 20.96 3.47 -8.12
CA ASP A 46 21.92 3.46 -7.01
C ASP A 46 21.36 2.85 -5.71
N ARG A 47 20.03 2.67 -5.62
CA ARG A 47 19.33 2.11 -4.45
C ARG A 47 18.84 0.68 -4.64
N LEU A 48 19.03 0.09 -5.83
CA LEU A 48 18.65 -1.29 -6.14
C LEU A 48 19.37 -2.34 -5.27
N GLY A 49 20.49 -1.98 -4.62
CA GLY A 49 21.24 -2.83 -3.71
C GLY A 49 20.94 -2.62 -2.23
N GLU A 50 20.15 -1.60 -1.87
CA GLU A 50 19.77 -1.34 -0.48
C GLU A 50 18.54 -2.19 -0.12
N HIS A 51 18.69 -3.09 0.85
CA HIS A 51 17.63 -4.01 1.26
C HIS A 51 16.42 -3.35 1.94
N PHE A 52 16.40 -2.02 2.07
CA PHE A 52 15.42 -1.36 2.92
C PHE A 52 15.08 0.05 2.44
N ARG A 53 13.77 0.33 2.50
CA ARG A 53 13.10 1.63 2.45
C ARG A 53 12.83 2.19 1.07
N GLU A 54 11.78 1.65 0.46
CA GLU A 54 10.75 2.46 -0.18
C GLU A 54 9.42 1.80 0.15
N LEU A 55 8.45 2.61 0.55
CA LEU A 55 7.11 2.20 0.96
C LEU A 55 6.56 1.06 0.07
N ASP A 56 6.24 -0.08 0.65
CA ASP A 56 6.32 -1.35 -0.09
C ASP A 56 5.19 -1.61 -1.08
N THR A 57 4.00 -1.08 -0.84
CA THR A 57 2.85 -1.27 -1.74
C THR A 57 1.88 -0.10 -1.68
N PRO A 58 2.19 1.03 -2.35
CA PRO A 58 1.28 2.13 -2.39
C PRO A 58 0.07 1.81 -3.28
N LEU A 59 -1.14 2.08 -2.77
CA LEU A 59 -2.37 1.91 -3.52
C LEU A 59 -3.05 3.27 -3.72
N LEU A 60 -3.26 3.63 -4.99
CA LEU A 60 -4.01 4.80 -5.40
C LEU A 60 -5.49 4.43 -5.57
N VAL A 61 -6.37 5.15 -4.88
CA VAL A 61 -7.82 4.98 -5.00
C VAL A 61 -8.44 6.18 -5.69
N GLU A 62 -9.09 5.94 -6.84
CA GLU A 62 -9.75 6.96 -7.66
C GLU A 62 -11.27 6.76 -7.69
N SER A 63 -12.02 7.81 -7.38
CA SER A 63 -13.48 7.79 -7.46
C SER A 63 -13.95 7.95 -8.92
N PRO A 64 -15.04 7.26 -9.34
CA PRO A 64 -15.50 7.28 -10.73
C PRO A 64 -15.84 8.68 -11.29
N GLY A 65 -16.31 9.59 -10.43
CA GLY A 65 -16.67 10.95 -10.82
C GLY A 65 -15.54 11.97 -10.70
N GLY A 66 -14.35 11.57 -10.24
CA GLY A 66 -13.26 12.51 -9.95
C GLY A 66 -13.53 13.51 -8.82
N GLU A 67 -14.65 13.35 -8.11
CA GLU A 67 -15.15 14.32 -7.12
C GLU A 67 -14.40 14.30 -5.78
N LYS A 68 -13.58 13.28 -5.53
CA LYS A 68 -12.74 13.17 -4.33
C LYS A 68 -11.26 13.21 -4.71
N GLU A 69 -10.47 13.88 -3.87
CA GLU A 69 -9.01 13.81 -3.91
C GLU A 69 -8.56 12.34 -3.86
N ALA A 70 -7.57 12.01 -4.68
CA ALA A 70 -6.93 10.70 -4.71
C ALA A 70 -6.38 10.34 -3.33
N VAL A 71 -6.75 9.18 -2.81
CA VAL A 71 -6.23 8.68 -1.52
C VAL A 71 -5.11 7.68 -1.80
N LEU A 72 -3.96 7.88 -1.16
CA LEU A 72 -2.80 7.00 -1.22
C LEU A 72 -2.70 6.22 0.09
N PHE A 73 -2.87 4.90 0.02
CA PHE A 73 -2.56 4.01 1.14
C PHE A 73 -1.11 3.55 1.06
N ILE A 74 -0.44 3.58 2.21
CA ILE A 74 0.94 3.10 2.36
C ILE A 74 0.89 1.98 3.40
N LEU A 75 1.31 0.79 2.99
CA LEU A 75 1.33 -0.42 3.81
C LEU A 75 2.77 -0.85 4.04
N GLU A 76 3.14 -1.09 5.30
CA GLU A 76 4.47 -1.53 5.72
C GLU A 76 4.32 -2.73 6.66
N GLU A 77 5.11 -3.79 6.43
CA GLU A 77 5.22 -4.91 7.38
C GLU A 77 6.37 -4.62 8.36
N GLU A 78 6.06 -4.52 9.65
CA GLU A 78 7.09 -4.50 10.71
C GLU A 78 6.97 -5.76 11.57
N THR A 79 7.87 -6.71 11.36
CA THR A 79 7.90 -7.97 12.10
C THR A 79 8.40 -7.79 13.54
N THR A 80 9.14 -6.70 13.83
CA THR A 80 9.68 -6.39 15.17
C THR A 80 9.00 -5.16 15.76
N THR A 81 8.08 -5.37 16.71
CA THR A 81 7.20 -4.34 17.29
C THR A 81 7.92 -3.10 17.86
N LEU A 82 9.22 -3.18 18.16
CA LEU A 82 10.03 -2.07 18.68
C LEU A 82 10.51 -1.07 17.60
N HIS A 83 10.41 -1.39 16.32
CA HIS A 83 10.96 -0.57 15.23
C HIS A 83 9.93 0.27 14.47
N PHE A 84 8.63 0.01 14.66
CA PHE A 84 7.57 0.80 14.04
C PHE A 84 7.55 2.23 14.60
N SER A 85 7.67 3.23 13.73
CA SER A 85 7.63 4.64 14.11
C SER A 85 7.01 5.49 13.00
N ILE A 86 5.84 6.08 13.27
CA ILE A 86 5.15 7.01 12.36
C ILE A 86 5.90 8.35 12.15
N HIS A 87 7.03 8.55 12.83
CA HIS A 87 7.84 9.78 12.81
C HIS A 87 9.27 9.58 12.28
N ARG A 88 9.65 8.36 11.89
CA ARG A 88 11.02 8.03 11.47
C ARG A 88 11.13 8.01 9.95
#